data_AF-A0A395UEH8-F1
#
_entry.id   AF-A0A395UEH8-F1
#
_cell.length_a   1.000
_cell.length_b   1.000
_cell.length_c   1.000
_cell.angle_alpha   90.00
_cell.angle_beta   90.00
_cell.angle_gamma   90.00
#
_symmetry.space_group_name_H-M   'P 1'
#
loop_
_entity.id
_entity.type
_entity.pdbx_description
1 polymer ?
#
loop_
_entity_poly.entity_id
_entity_poly.type
_entity_poly.pdbx_seq_one_letter_code
_entity_poly.pdbx_strand_id
1 'polypeptide(L)'
;MAQKESDVAQFKHQQLSQAEQDKLDAAVFRQLLQHLDQHKEVQNIDLMILADFCRNCLCKWYAAEAEKQGLDLNIDDARERVYGMTYDEWKANHQPPATPEQLAAFEAKTKSKA
;
A
#
# COMPACT_ATOMS: atom_id res chain seq x y z
N MET A 1 32.64 8.20 36.83
CA MET A 1 31.23 8.02 36.43
C MET A 1 31.26 7.39 35.04
N ALA A 2 31.00 6.08 34.96
CA ALA A 2 31.03 5.35 33.71
C ALA A 2 29.78 5.73 32.89
N GLN A 3 30.00 6.39 31.75
CA GLN A 3 28.97 6.52 30.72
C GLN A 3 28.67 5.10 30.23
N LYS A 4 27.50 4.60 30.63
CA LYS A 4 26.91 3.39 30.07
C LYS A 4 26.33 3.81 28.71
N GLU A 5 27.18 3.84 27.68
CA GLU A 5 26.68 3.86 26.30
C GLU A 5 25.87 2.57 26.14
N SER A 6 24.55 2.71 26.02
CA SER A 6 23.69 1.55 25.82
C SER A 6 24.01 0.96 24.46
N ASP A 7 24.45 -0.30 24.45
CA ASP A 7 24.51 -1.18 23.28
C ASP A 7 23.10 -1.44 22.71
N VAL A 8 22.38 -0.39 22.31
CA VAL A 8 21.26 -0.50 21.39
C VAL A 8 21.93 -0.79 20.06
N ALA A 9 21.85 -2.04 19.60
CA ALA A 9 22.35 -2.46 18.31
C ALA A 9 22.10 -1.38 17.24
N GLN A 10 23.17 -0.75 16.76
CA GLN A 10 23.06 0.30 15.74
C GLN A 10 22.46 -0.33 14.49
N PHE A 11 21.23 0.04 14.15
CA PHE A 11 20.58 -0.48 12.96
C PHE A 11 21.25 0.12 11.73
N LYS A 12 21.79 -0.72 10.84
CA LYS A 12 22.60 -0.28 9.68
C LYS A 12 21.86 0.66 8.72
N HIS A 13 20.53 0.61 8.66
CA HIS A 13 19.74 1.53 7.83
C HIS A 13 19.90 2.99 8.27
N GLN A 14 20.19 3.25 9.55
CA GLN A 14 20.39 4.60 10.09
C GLN A 14 21.68 5.26 9.59
N GLN A 15 22.58 4.49 8.95
CA GLN A 15 23.83 4.98 8.39
C GLN A 15 23.70 5.35 6.90
N LEU A 16 22.56 5.03 6.27
CA LEU A 16 22.32 5.35 4.86
C LEU A 16 21.99 6.83 4.70
N SER A 17 22.47 7.44 3.61
CA SER A 17 21.99 8.76 3.20
C SER A 17 20.51 8.72 2.82
N GLN A 18 19.82 9.87 2.90
CA GLN A 18 18.41 9.96 2.51
C GLN A 18 18.18 9.43 1.08
N ALA A 19 19.08 9.77 0.15
CA ALA A 19 18.97 9.33 -1.24
C ALA A 19 19.13 7.80 -1.41
N GLU A 20 19.90 7.13 -0.56
CA GLU A 20 19.99 5.66 -0.54
C GLU A 20 18.72 5.05 0.03
N GLN A 21 18.17 5.62 1.09
CA GLN A 21 16.90 5.18 1.69
C GLN A 21 15.75 5.33 0.69
N ASP A 22 15.61 6.49 0.03
CA ASP A 22 14.58 6.73 -0.98
C ASP A 22 14.63 5.73 -2.13
N LYS A 23 15.85 5.38 -2.60
CA LYS A 23 16.04 4.38 -3.66
C LYS A 23 15.61 2.98 -3.23
N LEU A 24 15.94 2.59 -1.99
CA LEU A 24 15.54 1.31 -1.41
C LEU A 24 14.02 1.26 -1.22
N ASP A 25 13.43 2.28 -0.61
CA ASP A 25 11.99 2.37 -0.35
C ASP A 25 11.19 2.34 -1.66
N ALA A 26 11.64 3.08 -2.68
CA ALA A 26 11.03 3.02 -4.00
C ALA A 26 11.14 1.64 -4.65
N ALA A 27 12.26 0.92 -4.46
CA ALA A 27 12.43 -0.45 -4.96
C ALA A 27 11.52 -1.45 -4.24
N VAL A 28 11.42 -1.34 -2.91
CA VAL A 28 10.52 -2.15 -2.09
C VAL A 28 9.07 -1.90 -2.46
N PHE A 29 8.67 -0.63 -2.67
CA PHE A 29 7.31 -0.31 -3.11
C PHE A 29 6.99 -0.91 -4.48
N ARG A 30 7.92 -0.83 -5.45
CA ARG A 30 7.76 -1.50 -6.75
C ARG A 30 7.59 -3.02 -6.59
N GLN A 31 8.33 -3.63 -5.67
CA GLN A 31 8.22 -5.06 -5.40
C GLN A 31 6.89 -5.43 -4.71
N LEU A 32 6.37 -4.59 -3.82
CA LEU A 32 5.02 -4.76 -3.26
C LEU A 32 3.95 -4.71 -4.36
N LEU A 33 4.03 -3.75 -5.28
CA LEU A 33 3.10 -3.67 -6.40
C LEU A 33 3.16 -4.91 -7.29
N GLN A 34 4.37 -5.37 -7.62
CA GLN A 34 4.56 -6.62 -8.36
C GLN A 34 3.99 -7.82 -7.61
N HIS A 35 4.20 -7.93 -6.31
CA HIS A 35 3.66 -9.00 -5.49
C HIS A 35 2.11 -8.98 -5.51
N LEU A 36 1.50 -7.82 -5.30
CA LEU A 36 0.05 -7.65 -5.35
C LEU A 36 -0.54 -7.93 -6.74
N ASP A 37 0.23 -7.69 -7.80
CA ASP A 37 -0.15 -8.02 -9.18
C ASP A 37 -0.02 -9.52 -9.49
N GLN A 38 0.98 -10.20 -8.93
CA GLN A 38 1.11 -11.65 -9.02
C GLN A 38 0.03 -12.39 -8.22
N HIS A 39 -0.48 -11.75 -7.17
CA HIS A 39 -1.49 -12.29 -6.25
C HIS A 39 -2.86 -11.62 -6.43
N LYS A 40 -3.42 -11.70 -7.64
CA LYS A 40 -4.74 -11.09 -7.97
C LYS A 40 -5.90 -11.74 -7.22
N GLU A 41 -5.73 -12.97 -6.73
CA GLU A 41 -6.67 -13.67 -5.85
C GLU A 41 -6.87 -12.95 -4.51
N VAL A 42 -5.86 -12.21 -4.05
CA VAL A 42 -5.96 -11.42 -2.80
C VAL A 42 -6.85 -10.21 -3.04
N GLN A 43 -8.10 -10.27 -2.57
CA GLN A 43 -9.08 -9.22 -2.82
C GLN A 43 -8.87 -8.01 -1.92
N ASN A 44 -9.25 -6.83 -2.44
CA ASN A 44 -9.15 -5.59 -1.67
C ASN A 44 -10.00 -5.60 -0.40
N ILE A 45 -11.16 -6.28 -0.41
CA ILE A 45 -12.02 -6.39 0.77
C ILE A 45 -11.35 -7.18 1.89
N ASP A 46 -10.65 -8.28 1.58
CA ASP A 46 -9.92 -9.08 2.57
C ASP A 46 -8.76 -8.28 3.18
N LEU A 47 -8.01 -7.56 2.35
CA LEU A 47 -6.96 -6.65 2.82
C LEU A 47 -7.52 -5.56 3.74
N MET A 48 -8.69 -4.99 3.41
CA MET A 48 -9.34 -3.99 4.25
C MET A 48 -9.81 -4.56 5.60
N ILE A 49 -10.38 -5.78 5.61
CA ILE A 49 -10.81 -6.46 6.85
C ILE A 49 -9.60 -6.74 7.75
N LEU A 50 -8.54 -7.29 7.17
CA LEU A 50 -7.36 -7.75 7.90
C LEU A 50 -6.47 -6.59 8.34
N ALA A 51 -6.06 -5.75 7.39
CA ALA A 51 -4.94 -4.83 7.53
C ALA A 51 -5.33 -3.35 7.37
N ASP A 52 -6.61 -3.05 7.10
CA ASP A 52 -7.13 -1.68 6.93
C ASP A 52 -6.51 -0.87 5.78
N PHE A 53 -5.88 -1.54 4.83
CA PHE A 53 -5.47 -0.93 3.58
C PHE A 53 -5.70 -1.91 2.43
N CYS A 54 -5.72 -1.40 1.21
CA CYS A 54 -5.76 -2.24 0.01
C CYS A 54 -5.10 -1.49 -1.16
N ARG A 55 -5.15 -2.06 -2.38
CA ARG A 55 -4.59 -1.41 -3.59
C ARG A 55 -5.15 -0.01 -3.82
N ASN A 56 -6.45 0.20 -3.56
CA ASN A 56 -7.07 1.53 -3.67
C ASN A 56 -6.51 2.55 -2.67
N CYS A 57 -6.05 2.12 -1.49
CA CYS A 57 -5.37 3.01 -0.55
C CYS A 57 -4.02 3.45 -1.10
N LEU A 58 -3.26 2.52 -1.72
CA LEU A 58 -2.00 2.85 -2.39
C LEU A 58 -2.20 3.87 -3.52
N CYS A 59 -3.29 3.74 -4.30
CA CYS A 59 -3.64 4.69 -5.35
C CYS A 59 -3.89 6.09 -4.77
N LYS A 60 -4.67 6.18 -3.68
CA LYS A 60 -4.97 7.45 -3.01
C LYS A 60 -3.71 8.10 -2.44
N TRP A 61 -2.82 7.33 -1.82
CA TRP A 61 -1.56 7.85 -1.30
C TRP A 61 -0.65 8.36 -2.42
N TYR A 62 -0.55 7.61 -3.52
CA TYR A 62 0.25 8.00 -4.67
C TYR A 62 -0.23 9.30 -5.31
N ALA A 63 -1.55 9.43 -5.56
CA ALA A 63 -2.14 10.66 -6.08
C ALA A 63 -1.96 11.85 -5.11
N ALA A 64 -2.14 11.64 -3.81
CA ALA A 64 -1.97 12.69 -2.81
C ALA A 64 -0.51 13.19 -2.71
N GLU A 65 0.49 12.31 -2.81
CA GLU A 65 1.90 12.74 -2.84
C GLU A 65 2.28 13.47 -4.13
N ALA A 66 1.63 13.14 -5.26
CA ALA A 66 1.79 13.87 -6.50
C ALA A 66 1.18 15.27 -6.41
N GLU A 67 -0.03 15.39 -5.85
CA GLU A 67 -0.71 16.66 -5.60
C GLU A 67 0.13 17.60 -4.72
N LYS A 68 0.71 17.08 -3.63
CA LYS A 68 1.62 17.85 -2.75
C LYS A 68 2.84 18.41 -3.49
N GLN A 69 3.25 17.76 -4.57
CA GLN A 69 4.38 18.16 -5.41
C GLN A 69 3.95 19.01 -6.61
N GLY A 70 2.65 19.31 -6.75
CA GLY A 70 2.11 20.06 -7.89
C GLY A 70 2.19 19.31 -9.22
N LEU A 71 2.23 17.97 -9.17
CA LEU A 71 2.25 17.11 -10.36
C LEU A 71 0.81 16.83 -10.82
N ASP A 72 0.56 16.94 -12.13
CA ASP A 72 -0.72 16.59 -12.74
C ASP A 72 -0.83 15.06 -12.86
N LEU A 73 -1.27 14.43 -11.77
CA LEU A 73 -1.48 12.99 -11.67
C LEU A 73 -2.75 12.72 -10.87
N ASN A 74 -3.78 12.26 -11.57
CA ASN A 74 -5.09 12.03 -10.97
C ASN A 74 -5.21 10.59 -10.42
N ILE A 75 -6.37 10.27 -9.84
CA ILE A 75 -6.58 8.95 -9.23
C ILE A 75 -6.57 7.79 -10.23
N ASP A 76 -6.92 8.03 -11.49
CA ASP A 76 -6.93 7.02 -12.54
C ASP A 76 -5.50 6.72 -13.02
N ASP A 77 -4.64 7.74 -13.13
CA ASP A 77 -3.20 7.54 -13.37
C ASP A 77 -2.56 6.71 -12.23
N ALA A 78 -2.93 7.01 -10.99
CA ALA A 78 -2.45 6.28 -9.82
C ALA A 78 -2.96 4.82 -9.81
N ARG A 79 -4.20 4.59 -10.27
CA ARG A 79 -4.76 3.24 -10.42
C ARG A 79 -4.00 2.45 -11.47
N GLU A 80 -3.79 3.01 -12.66
CA GLU A 80 -3.00 2.35 -13.70
C GLU A 80 -1.61 1.98 -13.20
N ARG A 81 -0.97 2.90 -12.46
CA ARG A 81 0.34 2.67 -11.85
C ARG A 81 0.36 1.53 -10.83
N VAL A 82 -0.69 1.40 -10.00
CA VAL A 82 -0.77 0.40 -8.91
C VAL A 82 -1.28 -0.96 -9.40
N TYR A 83 -2.24 -0.97 -10.33
CA TYR A 83 -2.88 -2.18 -10.85
C TYR A 83 -2.18 -2.75 -12.09
N GLY A 84 -1.33 -1.98 -12.77
CA GLY A 84 -0.63 -2.39 -13.99
C GLY A 84 -1.53 -2.43 -15.24
N MET A 85 -2.79 -2.01 -15.11
CA MET A 85 -3.81 -1.92 -16.16
C MET A 85 -4.90 -0.94 -15.71
N THR A 86 -5.87 -0.64 -16.56
CA THR A 86 -6.98 0.23 -16.15
C THR A 86 -7.79 -0.43 -15.02
N TYR A 87 -8.36 0.38 -14.13
CA TYR A 87 -9.16 -0.15 -13.01
C TYR A 87 -10.40 -0.93 -13.50
N ASP A 88 -11.00 -0.49 -14.60
CA ASP A 88 -12.16 -1.17 -15.20
C ASP A 88 -11.78 -2.54 -15.76
N GLU A 89 -10.65 -2.67 -16.45
CA GLU A 89 -10.13 -3.97 -16.90
C GLU A 89 -9.82 -4.88 -15.72
N TRP A 90 -9.19 -4.35 -14.67
CA TRP A 90 -8.87 -5.16 -13.50
C TRP A 90 -10.14 -5.66 -12.80
N LYS A 91 -11.13 -4.77 -12.62
CA LYS A 91 -12.40 -5.11 -12.00
C LYS A 91 -13.17 -6.16 -12.81
N ALA A 92 -13.20 -6.03 -14.13
CA ALA A 92 -13.87 -6.97 -15.01
C ALA A 92 -13.23 -8.38 -14.99
N ASN A 93 -11.90 -8.45 -14.95
CA ASN A 93 -11.16 -9.71 -15.10
C ASN A 93 -10.77 -10.38 -13.77
N HIS A 94 -10.73 -9.64 -12.67
CA HIS A 94 -10.08 -10.09 -11.43
C HIS A 94 -10.85 -9.80 -10.13
N GLN A 95 -11.93 -9.03 -10.17
CA GLN A 95 -12.70 -8.66 -8.96
C GLN A 95 -14.06 -9.37 -8.91
N PRO A 96 -14.17 -10.55 -8.28
CA PRO A 96 -15.47 -11.15 -8.02
C PRO A 96 -16.30 -10.26 -7.07
N PRO A 97 -17.65 -10.41 -7.09
CA PRO A 97 -18.50 -9.84 -6.06
C PRO A 97 -18.07 -10.32 -4.68
N ALA A 98 -18.08 -9.41 -3.69
CA ALA A 98 -17.82 -9.77 -2.31
C ALA A 98 -18.88 -10.74 -1.78
N THR A 99 -18.45 -11.74 -1.01
CA THR A 99 -19.38 -12.67 -0.37
C THR A 99 -20.12 -12.01 0.79
N PRO A 100 -21.30 -12.53 1.21
CA PRO A 100 -22.01 -12.03 2.39
C PRO A 100 -21.14 -12.01 3.64
N GLU A 101 -20.26 -12.99 3.81
CA GLU A 101 -19.34 -13.10 4.95
C GLU A 101 -18.28 -11.99 4.92
N GLN A 102 -17.71 -11.69 3.75
CA GLN A 102 -16.75 -10.60 3.59
C GLN A 102 -17.42 -9.24 3.88
N LEU A 103 -18.65 -9.03 3.38
CA LEU A 103 -19.40 -7.81 3.66
C LEU A 103 -19.67 -7.65 5.16
N ALA A 104 -20.17 -8.70 5.82
CA ALA A 104 -20.43 -8.69 7.25
C ALA A 104 -19.15 -8.45 8.08
N ALA A 105 -18.04 -9.08 7.70
CA ALA A 105 -16.75 -8.88 8.36
C ALA A 105 -16.23 -7.44 8.18
N PHE A 106 -16.39 -6.86 6.99
CA PHE A 106 -16.01 -5.48 6.71
C PHE A 106 -16.88 -4.49 7.51
N GLU A 107 -18.19 -4.72 7.59
CA GLU A 107 -19.09 -3.93 8.45
C GLU A 107 -18.72 -4.03 9.93
N ALA A 108 -18.39 -5.21 10.44
CA ALA A 108 -17.94 -5.39 11.81
C ALA A 108 -16.61 -4.65 12.08
N LYS A 109 -15.67 -4.72 11.13
CA LYS A 109 -14.39 -4.01 11.21
C LYS A 109 -14.58 -2.50 11.21
N THR A 110 -15.47 -1.96 10.38
CA THR A 110 -15.75 -0.52 10.32
C THR A 110 -16.46 -0.02 11.58
N LYS A 111 -17.42 -0.78 12.12
CA LYS A 111 -18.11 -0.45 13.39
C LYS A 111 -17.19 -0.46 14.61
N SER A 112 -16.20 -1.36 14.67
CA SER A 112 -15.26 -1.40 15.80
C SER A 112 -14.26 -0.22 15.84
N LYS A 113 -14.24 0.60 14.79
CA LYS A 113 -13.40 1.81 14.70
C LYS A 113 -14.16 3.12 14.91
N ALA A 114 -15.50 3.06 14.86
CA ALA A 114 -16.38 4.18 15.13
C ALA A 114 -16.60 4.34 16.64
#